data_AF-A0A537K2E1-F1
#
_entry.id   AF-A0A537K2E1-F1
#
_cell.length_a   1.000
_cell.length_b   1.000
_cell.length_c   1.000
_cell.angle_alpha   90.00
_cell.angle_beta   90.00
_cell.angle_gamma   90.00
#
_symmetry.space_group_name_H-M   'P 1'
#
loop_
_entity.id
_entity.type
_entity.pdbx_description
1 polymer ?
#
loop_
_entity_poly.entity_id
_entity_poly.type
_entity_poly.pdbx_seq_one_letter_code
_entity_poly.pdbx_strand_id
1 'polypeptide(L)'
;MEILRQWPDAHHIDGLVLDEVEAYTQNFYAQFKEASTGKGAVQVLVDRYTGRSMPEMGPNMMWNAKYGKVMMQEMMSGSEMMMGGASTIPPASAIAEAQAKRSADQFLSGYLPGATAGNGDAFYGYYHFDVLRGRRQVGMLSVNAQSGQVWYHTWHGEFLDKREIRQ
;
A
#
# COMPACT_ATOMS: atom_id res chain seq x y z
N MET A 1 -5.70 -6.14 15.80
CA MET A 1 -4.54 -5.37 16.31
C MET A 1 -3.40 -6.27 16.74
N GLU A 2 -3.61 -7.34 17.50
CA GLU A 2 -2.52 -8.24 17.94
C GLU A 2 -1.73 -8.85 16.77
N ILE A 3 -2.43 -9.45 15.79
CA ILE A 3 -1.83 -9.99 14.55
C ILE A 3 -0.88 -8.96 13.89
N LEU A 4 -1.34 -7.72 13.74
CA LEU A 4 -0.58 -6.66 13.09
C LEU A 4 0.64 -6.20 13.91
N ARG A 5 0.58 -6.26 15.24
CA ARG A 5 1.74 -5.88 16.07
C ARG A 5 2.88 -6.89 15.98
N GLN A 6 2.56 -8.16 15.76
CA GLN A 6 3.54 -9.24 15.63
C GLN A 6 3.99 -9.44 14.18
N TRP A 7 3.28 -8.84 13.22
CA TRP A 7 3.50 -9.07 11.80
C TRP A 7 4.91 -8.74 11.32
N PRO A 8 5.52 -7.58 11.65
CA PRO A 8 6.88 -7.27 11.19
C PRO A 8 7.91 -8.31 11.67
N ASP A 9 7.85 -8.69 12.95
CA ASP A 9 8.76 -9.67 13.56
C ASP A 9 8.59 -11.06 12.93
N ALA A 10 7.35 -11.48 12.67
CA ALA A 10 7.02 -12.75 12.04
C ALA A 10 7.53 -12.87 10.59
N HIS A 11 7.78 -11.73 9.94
CA HIS A 11 8.30 -11.60 8.58
C HIS A 11 9.76 -11.10 8.56
N HIS A 12 10.43 -11.04 9.72
CA HIS A 12 11.83 -10.61 9.85
C HIS A 12 12.10 -9.21 9.25
N ILE A 13 11.17 -8.26 9.46
CA ILE A 13 11.29 -6.88 8.98
C ILE A 13 11.35 -5.92 10.16
N ASP A 14 12.55 -5.41 10.41
CA ASP A 14 12.81 -4.49 11.51
C ASP A 14 12.44 -3.03 11.18
N GLY A 15 12.21 -2.25 12.24
CA GLY A 15 12.07 -0.79 12.13
C GLY A 15 10.72 -0.31 11.57
N LEU A 16 9.73 -1.20 11.52
CA LEU A 16 8.36 -0.85 11.11
C LEU A 16 7.50 -0.47 12.30
N VAL A 17 6.64 0.52 12.10
CA VAL A 17 5.63 0.97 13.05
C VAL A 17 4.26 0.92 12.38
N LEU A 18 3.26 0.37 13.08
CA LEU A 18 1.89 0.37 12.59
C LEU A 18 1.37 1.81 12.59
N ASP A 19 0.85 2.24 11.45
CA ASP A 19 0.43 3.62 11.21
C ASP A 19 -1.10 3.71 11.13
N GLU A 20 -1.70 2.80 10.38
CA GLU A 20 -3.14 2.84 10.13
C GLU A 20 -3.72 1.45 9.95
N VAL A 21 -4.98 1.30 10.34
CA VAL A 21 -5.80 0.12 10.04
C VAL A 21 -7.15 0.56 9.49
N GLU A 22 -7.54 -0.02 8.38
CA GLU A 22 -8.84 0.21 7.76
C GLU A 22 -9.66 -1.08 7.71
N ALA A 23 -10.97 -0.95 7.91
CA ALA A 23 -11.91 -2.03 7.81
C ALA A 23 -12.70 -1.89 6.51
N TYR A 24 -12.68 -2.94 5.71
CA TYR A 24 -13.49 -3.08 4.51
C TYR A 24 -14.35 -4.32 4.60
N THR A 25 -15.40 -4.43 3.78
CA THR A 25 -16.29 -5.60 3.81
C THR A 25 -15.58 -6.94 3.56
N GLN A 26 -14.48 -6.96 2.80
CA GLN A 26 -13.80 -8.20 2.43
C GLN A 26 -12.53 -8.49 3.27
N ASN A 27 -11.85 -7.47 3.77
CA ASN A 27 -10.62 -7.62 4.54
C ASN A 27 -10.42 -6.46 5.52
N PHE A 28 -9.46 -6.61 6.43
CA PHE A 28 -8.80 -5.45 7.03
C PHE A 28 -7.56 -5.12 6.22
N TYR A 29 -7.30 -3.83 6.07
CA TYR A 29 -6.08 -3.28 5.52
C TYR A 29 -5.26 -2.67 6.67
N ALA A 30 -3.94 -2.80 6.59
CA ALA A 30 -3.03 -2.17 7.53
C ALA A 30 -1.82 -1.59 6.80
N GLN A 31 -1.45 -0.37 7.20
CA GLN A 31 -0.27 0.32 6.71
C GLN A 31 0.78 0.38 7.82
N PHE A 32 2.02 0.03 7.45
CA PHE A 32 3.20 0.23 8.27
C PHE A 32 4.07 1.33 7.67
N LYS A 33 4.65 2.16 8.53
CA LYS A 33 5.69 3.14 8.18
C LYS A 33 7.06 2.66 8.64
N GLU A 34 8.10 3.07 7.93
CA GLU A 34 9.46 2.94 8.44
C GLU A 34 9.72 4.04 9.47
N ALA A 35 10.01 3.65 10.71
CA ALA A 35 10.13 4.58 11.83
C ALA A 35 11.18 5.69 11.62
N SER A 36 12.29 5.37 10.93
CA SER A 36 13.39 6.30 10.71
C SER A 36 13.11 7.38 9.66
N THR A 37 12.14 7.16 8.77
CA THR A 37 11.85 8.07 7.65
C THR A 37 10.43 8.59 7.62
N GLY A 38 9.50 7.93 8.32
CA GLY A 38 8.06 8.20 8.26
C GLY A 38 7.40 7.81 6.94
N LYS A 39 8.14 7.21 5.99
CA LYS A 39 7.57 6.74 4.72
C LYS A 39 6.76 5.47 4.91
N GLY A 40 5.72 5.31 4.12
CA GLY A 40 5.03 4.04 3.96
C GLY A 40 6.04 2.95 3.57
N ALA A 41 6.01 1.85 4.31
CA ALA A 41 6.96 0.75 4.14
C ALA A 41 6.27 -0.48 3.57
N VAL A 42 5.18 -0.93 4.21
CA VAL A 42 4.49 -2.18 3.88
C VAL A 42 3.00 -2.02 4.09
N GLN A 43 2.22 -2.62 3.19
CA GLN A 43 0.77 -2.72 3.28
C GLN A 43 0.38 -4.20 3.46
N VAL A 44 -0.52 -4.49 4.39
CA VAL A 44 -0.90 -5.85 4.80
C VAL A 44 -2.41 -6.01 4.77
N LEU A 45 -2.88 -7.10 4.20
CA LEU A 45 -4.28 -7.53 4.26
C LEU A 45 -4.44 -8.59 5.35
N VAL A 46 -5.51 -8.47 6.13
CA VAL A 46 -5.91 -9.47 7.12
C VAL A 46 -7.31 -9.97 6.79
N ASP A 47 -7.43 -11.28 6.62
CA ASP A 47 -8.73 -11.92 6.44
C ASP A 47 -9.57 -11.77 7.71
N ARG A 48 -10.83 -11.33 7.55
CA ARG A 48 -11.70 -10.94 8.67
C ARG A 48 -12.14 -12.10 9.55
N TYR A 49 -12.12 -13.32 9.01
CA TYR A 49 -12.72 -14.49 9.66
C TYR A 49 -11.65 -15.41 10.24
N THR A 50 -10.53 -15.57 9.54
CA THR A 50 -9.42 -16.46 9.90
C THR A 50 -8.27 -15.73 10.58
N GLY A 51 -8.19 -14.40 10.44
CA GLY A 51 -7.04 -13.62 10.91
C GLY A 51 -5.76 -13.85 10.11
N ARG A 52 -5.82 -14.60 9.00
CA ARG A 52 -4.67 -14.81 8.12
C ARG A 52 -4.23 -13.47 7.52
N SER A 53 -2.99 -13.11 7.76
CA SER A 53 -2.37 -11.90 7.24
C SER A 53 -1.45 -12.20 6.06
N MET A 54 -1.43 -11.32 5.06
CA MET A 54 -0.52 -11.39 3.93
C MET A 54 -0.15 -10.00 3.43
N PRO A 55 1.03 -9.81 2.82
CA PRO A 55 1.32 -8.58 2.10
C PRO A 55 0.22 -8.25 1.08
N GLU A 56 -0.13 -6.98 0.97
CA GLU A 56 -1.07 -6.52 -0.04
C GLU A 56 -0.49 -6.74 -1.44
N MET A 57 -1.33 -7.21 -2.36
CA MET A 57 -0.95 -7.46 -3.74
C MET A 57 -0.82 -6.16 -4.55
N GLY A 58 -0.07 -6.20 -5.66
CA GLY A 58 0.02 -5.09 -6.59
C GLY A 58 1.12 -4.10 -6.20
N PRO A 59 0.86 -2.78 -6.06
CA PRO A 59 1.88 -1.74 -5.86
C PRO A 59 2.87 -2.02 -4.72
N ASN A 60 2.36 -2.52 -3.59
CA ASN A 60 3.16 -2.91 -2.43
C ASN A 60 4.24 -3.97 -2.74
N MET A 61 4.01 -4.80 -3.75
CA MET A 61 4.95 -5.83 -4.21
C MET A 61 5.74 -5.39 -5.44
N MET A 62 5.06 -4.75 -6.40
CA MET A 62 5.55 -4.49 -7.76
C MET A 62 6.27 -3.15 -7.89
N TRP A 63 5.83 -2.14 -7.14
CA TRP A 63 6.38 -0.78 -7.22
C TRP A 63 7.19 -0.40 -5.98
N ASN A 64 7.10 -1.19 -4.90
CA ASN A 64 7.87 -0.96 -3.69
C ASN A 64 9.36 -1.30 -3.90
N ALA A 65 10.17 -0.26 -4.10
CA ALA A 65 11.58 -0.36 -4.43
C ALA A 65 12.45 -0.89 -3.26
N LYS A 66 11.95 -0.82 -2.02
CA LYS A 66 12.69 -1.25 -0.83
C LYS A 66 12.19 -2.57 -0.27
N TYR A 67 10.89 -2.71 -0.05
CA TYR A 67 10.30 -3.87 0.62
C TYR A 67 9.65 -4.86 -0.35
N GLY A 68 9.32 -4.47 -1.59
CA GLY A 68 8.52 -5.29 -2.50
C GLY A 68 9.17 -6.62 -2.89
N LYS A 69 10.49 -6.64 -3.10
CA LYS A 69 11.23 -7.88 -3.41
C LYS A 69 11.21 -8.88 -2.26
N VAL A 70 11.36 -8.40 -1.03
CA VAL A 70 11.31 -9.23 0.19
C VAL A 70 9.93 -9.89 0.27
N MET A 71 8.86 -9.10 0.10
CA MET A 71 7.50 -9.63 0.14
C MET A 71 7.23 -10.64 -0.98
N MET A 72 7.70 -10.38 -2.21
CA MET A 72 7.52 -11.32 -3.32
C MET A 72 8.23 -12.63 -3.05
N GLN A 73 9.44 -12.57 -2.50
CA GLN A 73 10.20 -13.77 -2.12
C GLN A 73 9.49 -14.58 -1.03
N GLU A 74 8.91 -13.93 -0.02
CA GLU A 74 8.14 -14.61 1.01
C GLU A 74 6.91 -15.34 0.45
N MET A 75 6.15 -14.69 -0.42
CA MET A 75 4.99 -15.32 -1.06
C MET A 75 5.37 -16.47 -2.01
N MET A 76 6.52 -16.39 -2.66
CA MET A 76 6.98 -17.40 -3.62
C MET A 76 7.84 -18.50 -3.00
N SER A 77 8.16 -18.42 -1.70
CA SER A 77 9.01 -19.38 -0.98
C SER A 77 8.44 -20.81 -0.86
N GLY A 78 7.23 -21.07 -1.39
CA GLY A 78 6.72 -22.42 -1.67
C GLY A 78 7.20 -23.04 -2.99
N SER A 79 7.94 -22.29 -3.80
CA SER A 79 8.53 -22.73 -5.06
C SER A 79 9.97 -22.25 -5.16
N GLU A 80 10.94 -23.17 -5.18
CA GLU A 80 12.34 -22.90 -5.47
C GLU A 80 12.49 -22.34 -6.89
N MET A 81 12.28 -21.04 -7.06
CA MET A 81 12.61 -20.33 -8.29
C MET A 81 13.58 -19.21 -7.93
N MET A 82 14.86 -19.53 -8.12
CA MET A 82 15.98 -18.60 -8.10
C MET A 82 15.77 -17.50 -9.15
N MET A 83 15.15 -16.39 -8.77
CA MET A 83 15.20 -15.17 -9.58
C MET A 83 16.35 -14.29 -9.07
N GLY A 84 17.56 -14.71 -9.43
CA GLY A 84 18.74 -13.86 -9.40
C GLY A 84 18.55 -12.67 -10.33
N GLY A 85 18.71 -11.46 -9.80
CA GLY A 85 18.61 -10.24 -10.59
C GLY A 85 18.32 -9.02 -9.72
N ALA A 86 19.36 -8.49 -9.08
CA ALA A 86 19.32 -7.12 -8.59
C ALA A 86 19.32 -6.16 -9.80
N SER A 87 18.15 -5.97 -10.44
CA SER A 87 17.96 -4.78 -11.26
C SER A 87 17.88 -3.59 -10.30
N THR A 88 19.02 -2.95 -10.10
CA THR A 88 19.11 -1.57 -9.63
C THR A 88 18.61 -0.71 -10.78
N ILE A 89 17.28 -0.54 -10.87
CA ILE A 89 16.74 0.54 -11.69
C ILE A 89 17.28 1.82 -11.06
N PRO A 90 18.09 2.63 -11.76
CA PRO A 90 18.50 3.93 -11.26
C PRO A 90 17.23 4.68 -10.86
N PRO A 91 17.20 5.42 -9.74
CA PRO A 91 16.01 6.19 -9.42
C PRO A 91 15.80 7.21 -10.54
N ALA A 92 14.88 6.92 -11.46
CA ALA A 92 14.29 7.97 -12.28
C ALA A 92 13.71 9.00 -11.31
N SER A 93 13.91 10.28 -11.60
CA SER A 93 13.42 11.37 -10.76
C SER A 93 11.95 11.13 -10.43
N ALA A 94 11.66 10.88 -9.16
CA ALA A 94 10.29 10.66 -8.72
C ALA A 94 9.46 11.91 -9.02
N ILE A 95 8.25 11.73 -9.55
CA ILE A 95 7.28 12.80 -9.69
C ILE A 95 6.89 13.31 -8.29
N ALA A 96 6.59 14.60 -8.17
CA ALA A 96 6.10 15.15 -6.91
C ALA A 96 4.74 14.55 -6.54
N GLU A 97 4.44 14.46 -5.25
CA GLU A 97 3.14 13.96 -4.74
C GLU A 97 1.96 14.71 -5.37
N ALA A 98 2.06 16.04 -5.52
CA ALA A 98 1.03 16.84 -6.18
C ALA A 98 0.80 16.42 -7.64
N GLN A 99 1.82 15.96 -8.35
CA GLN A 99 1.68 15.41 -9.70
C GLN A 99 1.04 14.02 -9.66
N ALA A 100 1.45 13.16 -8.73
CA ALA A 100 0.83 11.85 -8.52
C ALA A 100 -0.67 11.98 -8.18
N LYS A 101 -1.03 12.93 -7.31
CA LYS A 101 -2.41 13.23 -6.96
C LYS A 101 -3.22 13.72 -8.17
N ARG A 102 -2.63 14.55 -9.04
CA ARG A 102 -3.28 14.95 -10.31
C ARG A 102 -3.54 13.75 -11.22
N SER A 103 -2.59 12.82 -11.34
CA SER A 103 -2.81 11.57 -12.10
C SER A 103 -3.96 10.74 -11.51
N ALA A 104 -4.04 10.64 -10.18
CA ALA A 104 -5.13 9.96 -9.50
C ALA A 104 -6.49 10.64 -9.75
N ASP A 105 -6.57 11.97 -9.59
CA ASP A 105 -7.80 12.73 -9.81
C ASP A 105 -8.27 12.63 -11.28
N GLN A 106 -7.34 12.67 -12.24
CA GLN A 106 -7.65 12.47 -13.65
C GLN A 106 -8.21 11.08 -13.91
N PHE A 107 -7.59 10.02 -13.36
CA PHE A 107 -8.09 8.66 -13.47
C PHE A 107 -9.50 8.52 -12.87
N LEU A 108 -9.72 9.06 -11.66
CA LEU A 108 -10.99 8.97 -10.95
C LEU A 108 -12.13 9.68 -11.67
N SER A 109 -11.86 10.79 -12.37
CA SER A 109 -12.90 11.50 -13.15
C SER A 109 -13.58 10.61 -14.20
N GLY A 110 -12.85 9.64 -14.77
CA GLY A 110 -13.38 8.68 -15.74
C GLY A 110 -13.85 7.38 -15.09
N TYR A 111 -13.09 6.85 -14.13
CA TYR A 111 -13.34 5.54 -13.53
C TYR A 111 -14.46 5.56 -12.48
N LEU A 112 -14.49 6.60 -11.64
CA LEU A 112 -15.46 6.76 -10.55
C LEU A 112 -15.91 8.22 -10.43
N PRO A 113 -16.78 8.70 -11.33
CA PRO A 113 -17.21 10.10 -11.37
C PRO A 113 -17.72 10.61 -10.01
N GLY A 114 -17.27 11.81 -9.65
CA GLY A 114 -17.55 12.43 -8.34
C GLY A 114 -16.66 11.96 -7.19
N ALA A 115 -15.70 11.07 -7.45
CA ALA A 115 -14.63 10.75 -6.51
C ALA A 115 -13.36 11.57 -6.80
N THR A 116 -12.55 11.78 -5.76
CA THR A 116 -11.27 12.49 -5.79
C THR A 116 -10.24 11.76 -4.91
N ALA A 117 -8.96 11.93 -5.21
CA ALA A 117 -7.89 11.48 -4.32
C ALA A 117 -7.88 12.34 -3.04
N GLY A 118 -7.75 11.68 -1.89
CA GLY A 118 -7.69 12.28 -0.56
C GLY A 118 -6.27 12.52 -0.09
N ASN A 119 -6.02 12.19 1.19
CA ASN A 119 -4.68 12.23 1.78
C ASN A 119 -3.75 11.24 1.10
N GLY A 120 -2.47 11.59 1.02
CA GLY A 120 -1.44 10.79 0.39
C GLY A 120 -0.36 10.35 1.37
N ASP A 121 0.09 9.10 1.26
CA ASP A 121 1.29 8.61 1.90
C ASP A 121 2.35 8.26 0.85
N ALA A 122 3.58 8.73 1.08
CA ALA A 122 4.71 8.42 0.22
C ALA A 122 5.31 7.05 0.61
N PHE A 123 5.34 6.13 -0.35
CA PHE A 123 6.05 4.86 -0.27
C PHE A 123 7.33 4.88 -1.09
N TYR A 124 8.15 3.86 -0.92
CA TYR A 124 9.34 3.65 -1.74
C TYR A 124 8.96 3.27 -3.18
N GLY A 125 8.78 4.25 -4.06
CA GLY A 125 8.52 4.03 -5.50
C GLY A 125 7.07 4.25 -5.95
N TYR A 126 6.17 4.59 -5.03
CA TYR A 126 4.79 4.96 -5.33
C TYR A 126 4.20 5.85 -4.24
N TYR A 127 3.04 6.43 -4.53
CA TYR A 127 2.20 7.13 -3.58
C TYR A 127 0.93 6.30 -3.36
N HIS A 128 0.45 6.26 -2.12
CA HIS A 128 -0.85 5.71 -1.75
C HIS A 128 -1.81 6.88 -1.48
N PHE A 129 -3.06 6.78 -1.93
CA PHE A 129 -4.07 7.79 -1.67
C PHE A 129 -5.41 7.15 -1.27
N ASP A 130 -6.06 7.76 -0.28
CA ASP A 130 -7.49 7.54 -0.05
C ASP A 130 -8.29 7.95 -1.30
N VAL A 131 -9.41 7.28 -1.55
CA VAL A 131 -10.38 7.70 -2.56
C VAL A 131 -11.62 8.23 -1.84
N LEU A 132 -11.93 9.49 -2.04
CA LEU A 132 -13.02 10.19 -1.37
C LEU A 132 -14.19 10.45 -2.31
N ARG A 133 -15.42 10.35 -1.80
CA ARG A 133 -16.60 10.96 -2.41
C ARG A 133 -17.10 12.05 -1.44
N GLY A 134 -16.89 13.31 -1.82
CA GLY A 134 -17.03 14.42 -0.88
C GLY A 134 -15.97 14.31 0.22
N ARG A 135 -16.40 14.16 1.49
CA ARG A 135 -15.50 13.97 2.64
C ARG A 135 -15.41 12.52 3.13
N ARG A 136 -16.13 11.59 2.49
CA ARG A 136 -16.19 10.19 2.91
C ARG A 136 -15.23 9.35 2.08
N GLN A 137 -14.38 8.57 2.73
CA GLN A 137 -13.58 7.56 2.07
C GLN A 137 -14.46 6.43 1.54
N VAL A 138 -14.14 5.97 0.34
CA VAL A 138 -14.89 4.92 -0.37
C VAL A 138 -13.98 3.85 -0.97
N GLY A 139 -12.66 4.01 -0.84
CA GLY A 139 -11.67 3.10 -1.40
C GLY A 139 -10.28 3.72 -1.29
N MET A 140 -9.33 3.14 -2.02
CA MET A 140 -7.95 3.59 -2.09
C MET A 140 -7.35 3.29 -3.47
N LEU A 141 -6.26 3.98 -3.80
CA LEU A 141 -5.47 3.71 -4.99
C LEU A 141 -3.99 3.97 -4.74
N SER A 142 -3.15 3.54 -5.67
CA SER A 142 -1.74 3.88 -5.71
C SER A 142 -1.36 4.53 -7.03
N VAL A 143 -0.32 5.37 -7.00
CA VAL A 143 0.26 5.99 -8.19
C VAL A 143 1.75 5.73 -8.22
N ASN A 144 2.24 5.12 -9.29
CA ASN A 144 3.67 4.87 -9.47
C ASN A 144 4.44 6.20 -9.47
N ALA A 145 5.48 6.31 -8.65
CA ALA A 145 6.19 7.57 -8.44
C ALA A 145 7.11 7.95 -9.62
N GLN A 146 7.26 7.12 -10.65
CA GLN A 146 8.06 7.42 -11.83
C GLN A 146 7.18 7.67 -13.06
N SER A 147 6.24 6.77 -13.33
CA SER A 147 5.40 6.84 -14.54
C SER A 147 4.10 7.61 -14.34
N GLY A 148 3.66 7.84 -13.11
CA GLY A 148 2.31 8.36 -12.82
C GLY A 148 1.20 7.36 -13.12
N GLN A 149 1.52 6.08 -13.38
CA GLN A 149 0.54 5.02 -13.58
C GLN A 149 -0.32 4.84 -12.33
N VAL A 150 -1.64 4.79 -12.51
CA VAL A 150 -2.61 4.62 -11.42
C VAL A 150 -3.01 3.14 -11.29
N TRP A 151 -3.07 2.66 -10.06
CA TRP A 151 -3.59 1.34 -9.69
C TRP A 151 -4.72 1.52 -8.68
N TYR A 152 -5.96 1.30 -9.11
CA TYR A 152 -7.12 1.33 -8.21
C TYR A 152 -7.29 -0.03 -7.52
N HIS A 153 -7.53 -0.02 -6.20
CA HIS A 153 -7.60 -1.24 -5.41
C HIS A 153 -9.04 -1.76 -5.36
N THR A 154 -9.32 -2.87 -6.06
CA THR A 154 -10.69 -3.39 -6.25
C THR A 154 -11.05 -4.54 -5.31
N TRP A 155 -10.10 -5.05 -4.53
CA TRP A 155 -10.25 -6.29 -3.73
C TRP A 155 -10.72 -6.09 -2.29
N HIS A 156 -10.96 -4.86 -1.84
CA HIS A 156 -11.38 -4.60 -0.47
C HIS A 156 -12.91 -4.69 -0.27
N GLY A 157 -13.68 -4.41 -1.31
CA GLY A 157 -15.12 -4.15 -1.20
C GLY A 157 -15.41 -2.77 -0.62
N GLU A 158 -16.48 -2.62 0.15
CA GLU A 158 -16.90 -1.32 0.67
C GLU A 158 -16.09 -0.90 1.91
N PHE A 159 -15.71 0.38 1.96
CA PHE A 159 -15.08 0.99 3.13
C PHE A 159 -16.07 1.06 4.31
N LEU A 160 -15.63 0.66 5.50
CA LEU A 160 -16.44 0.66 6.71
C LEU A 160 -15.92 1.66 7.75
N ASP A 161 -14.63 1.60 8.06
CA ASP A 161 -14.03 2.43 9.10
C ASP A 161 -12.50 2.52 8.94
N LYS A 162 -11.89 3.55 9.54
CA LYS A 162 -10.45 3.80 9.53
C LYS A 162 -10.00 4.19 10.92
N ARG A 163 -8.86 3.65 11.34
CA ARG A 163 -8.23 3.95 12.61
C ARG A 163 -6.76 4.26 12.41
N GLU A 164 -6.42 5.53 12.60
CA GLU A 164 -5.05 5.98 12.76
C GLU A 164 -4.48 5.51 14.10
N ILE A 165 -3.22 5.08 14.09
CA ILE A 165 -2.49 4.65 15.26
C ILE A 165 -1.62 5.80 15.73
N ARG A 166 -2.01 6.39 16.86
CA ARG A 166 -1.17 7.36 17.56
C ARG A 166 0.08 6.64 18.06
N GLN A 167 1.23 7.11 17.61
CA GLN A 167 2.55 6.69 18.10
C GLN A 167 2.95 7.52 19.32
#